data_AF-A0A0F8YEW8-F1
#
_entry.id   AF-A0A0F8YEW8-F1
#
_cell.length_a   1.000
_cell.length_b   1.000
_cell.length_c   1.000
_cell.angle_alpha   90.00
_cell.angle_beta   90.00
_cell.angle_gamma   90.00
#
_symmetry.space_group_name_H-M   'P 1'
#
loop_
_entity.id
_entity.type
_entity.pdbx_description
1 polymer ?
#
loop_
_entity_poly.entity_id
_entity_poly.type
_entity_poly.pdbx_seq_one_letter_code
_entity_poly.pdbx_strand_id
1 'polypeptide(L)'
;MNVPQVEAQITAIDTNLTKTQKLLAKARRTEAKAKTANERAALELTQVEQELGQLQQELIYEFTEADEWDSSAKDPRTGERTQDWGDMVLERLLRSDPRFADALGKLYQSQGTAIDAKGIAMEAQAATANLYDKLSIQRANASLVSSLLRFAATTADDGDES
;
A
#
# COMPACT_ATOMS: atom_id res chain seq x y z
N MET A 1 10.41 27.91 42.45
CA MET A 1 9.52 27.72 41.28
C MET A 1 8.09 27.60 41.80
N ASN A 2 7.09 28.27 41.21
CA ASN A 2 5.74 28.31 41.79
C ASN A 2 4.99 27.00 41.47
N VAL A 3 4.59 26.23 42.50
CA VAL A 3 3.92 24.92 42.38
C VAL A 3 2.75 24.90 41.37
N PRO A 4 1.88 25.93 41.28
CA PRO A 4 0.79 25.97 40.31
C PRO A 4 1.23 26.00 38.84
N GLN A 5 2.40 26.57 38.53
CA GLN A 5 2.94 26.57 37.17
C GLN A 5 3.43 25.18 36.75
N VAL A 6 3.95 24.41 37.69
CA VAL A 6 4.43 23.04 37.46
C VAL A 6 3.24 22.10 37.19
N GLU A 7 2.20 22.17 38.01
CA GLU A 7 1.00 21.35 37.85
C GLU A 7 0.28 21.64 36.52
N ALA A 8 0.25 22.92 36.10
CA ALA A 8 -0.31 23.31 34.81
C ALA A 8 0.48 22.71 33.63
N GLN A 9 1.82 22.67 33.72
CA GLN A 9 2.68 22.08 32.69
C GLN A 9 2.52 20.55 32.60
N ILE A 10 2.48 19.85 33.74
CA ILE A 10 2.23 18.39 33.78
C ILE A 10 0.86 18.08 33.16
N THR A 11 -0.18 18.80 33.58
CA THR A 11 -1.54 18.62 33.06
C THR A 11 -1.62 18.84 31.55
N ALA A 12 -0.92 19.85 31.04
CA ALA A 12 -0.86 20.14 29.60
C ALA A 12 -0.15 19.03 28.81
N ILE A 13 0.94 18.46 29.36
CA ILE A 13 1.67 17.34 28.77
C ILE A 13 0.78 16.09 28.72
N ASP A 14 0.12 15.73 29.82
CA ASP A 14 -0.75 14.55 29.90
C ASP A 14 -1.96 14.65 28.97
N THR A 15 -2.55 15.84 28.86
CA THR A 15 -3.65 16.11 27.93
C THR A 15 -3.21 15.91 26.48
N ASN A 16 -2.03 16.41 26.12
CA ASN A 16 -1.47 16.26 24.78
C ASN A 16 -1.09 14.82 24.45
N LEU A 17 -0.50 14.08 25.41
CA LEU A 17 -0.20 12.65 25.28
C LEU A 17 -1.48 11.83 25.03
N THR A 18 -2.50 12.06 25.85
CA THR A 18 -3.80 11.38 25.73
C THR A 18 -4.46 11.66 24.38
N LYS A 19 -4.39 12.91 23.90
CA LYS A 19 -4.91 13.31 22.58
C LYS A 19 -4.18 12.57 21.45
N THR A 20 -2.85 12.55 21.47
CA THR A 20 -2.05 11.85 20.44
C THR A 20 -2.32 10.35 20.46
N GLN A 21 -2.45 9.72 21.64
CA GLN A 21 -2.79 8.30 21.77
C GLN A 21 -4.17 7.97 21.17
N LYS A 22 -5.18 8.82 21.40
CA LYS A 22 -6.51 8.65 20.78
C LYS A 22 -6.45 8.76 19.26
N LEU A 23 -5.68 9.72 18.74
CA LEU A 23 -5.46 9.86 17.29
C LEU A 23 -4.73 8.65 16.71
N LEU A 24 -3.70 8.14 17.40
CA LEU A 24 -2.95 6.95 16.99
C LEU A 24 -3.85 5.71 16.94
N ALA A 25 -4.72 5.52 17.94
CA ALA A 25 -5.69 4.42 17.94
C ALA A 25 -6.65 4.50 16.75
N LYS A 26 -7.10 5.72 16.38
CA LYS A 26 -7.93 5.93 15.18
C LYS A 26 -7.14 5.65 13.89
N ALA A 27 -5.91 6.15 13.79
CA ALA A 27 -5.05 5.96 12.62
C ALA A 27 -4.75 4.48 12.37
N ARG A 28 -4.39 3.71 13.40
CA ARG A 28 -4.18 2.25 13.29
C ARG A 28 -5.39 1.50 12.75
N ARG A 29 -6.62 1.92 13.12
CA ARG A 29 -7.85 1.31 12.58
C ARG A 29 -8.02 1.63 11.10
N THR A 30 -7.71 2.87 10.69
CA THR A 30 -7.74 3.26 9.27
C THR A 30 -6.68 2.50 8.47
N GLU A 31 -5.44 2.43 8.97
CA GLU A 31 -4.35 1.68 8.38
C GLU A 31 -4.69 0.19 8.21
N ALA A 32 -5.23 -0.45 9.25
CA ALA A 32 -5.65 -1.85 9.16
C ALA A 32 -6.70 -2.07 8.07
N LYS A 33 -7.70 -1.18 7.97
CA LYS A 33 -8.71 -1.25 6.90
C LYS A 33 -8.11 -1.05 5.52
N ALA A 34 -7.23 -0.06 5.36
CA ALA A 34 -6.56 0.23 4.09
C ALA A 34 -5.66 -0.93 3.66
N LYS A 35 -4.93 -1.55 4.60
CA LYS A 35 -4.13 -2.74 4.36
C LYS A 35 -4.97 -3.91 3.88
N THR A 36 -6.10 -4.20 4.54
CA THR A 36 -7.01 -5.27 4.09
C THR A 36 -7.59 -4.99 2.71
N ALA A 37 -7.92 -3.73 2.39
CA ALA A 37 -8.39 -3.36 1.05
C ALA A 37 -7.31 -3.58 -0.01
N ASN A 38 -6.07 -3.19 0.28
CA ASN A 38 -4.91 -3.43 -0.60
C ASN A 38 -4.65 -4.93 -0.82
N GLU A 39 -4.70 -5.75 0.24
CA GLU A 39 -4.56 -7.21 0.11
C GLU A 39 -5.65 -7.83 -0.76
N ARG A 40 -6.90 -7.38 -0.64
CA ARG A 40 -8.01 -7.83 -1.49
C ARG A 40 -7.81 -7.44 -2.96
N ALA A 41 -7.43 -6.19 -3.22
CA ALA A 41 -7.17 -5.73 -4.58
C ALA A 41 -6.00 -6.47 -5.24
N ALA A 42 -4.95 -6.78 -4.46
CA ALA A 42 -3.82 -7.58 -4.95
C ALA A 42 -4.22 -9.03 -5.27
N LEU A 43 -5.09 -9.64 -4.45
CA LEU A 43 -5.61 -10.98 -4.71
C LEU A 43 -6.48 -10.99 -5.98
N GLU A 44 -7.37 -10.01 -6.13
CA GLU A 44 -8.20 -9.86 -7.33
C GLU A 44 -7.35 -9.69 -8.58
N LEU A 45 -6.32 -8.84 -8.55
CA LEU A 45 -5.38 -8.68 -9.66
C LEU A 45 -4.71 -10.01 -10.02
N THR A 46 -4.27 -10.77 -9.02
CA THR A 46 -3.64 -12.08 -9.24
C THR A 46 -4.60 -13.07 -9.90
N GLN A 47 -5.88 -13.06 -9.52
CA GLN A 47 -6.91 -13.90 -10.13
C GLN A 47 -7.14 -13.51 -11.59
N VAL A 48 -7.26 -12.22 -11.88
CA VAL A 48 -7.44 -11.73 -13.25
C VAL A 48 -6.22 -12.04 -14.14
N GLU A 49 -5.00 -11.93 -13.59
CA GLU A 49 -3.77 -12.33 -14.30
C GLU A 49 -3.76 -13.83 -14.65
N GLN A 50 -4.22 -14.68 -13.72
CA GLN A 50 -4.34 -16.12 -13.96
C GLN A 50 -5.39 -16.44 -15.01
N GLU A 51 -6.57 -15.83 -14.92
CA GLU A 51 -7.65 -16.01 -15.91
C GLU A 51 -7.20 -15.56 -17.31
N LEU A 52 -6.53 -14.42 -17.42
CA LEU A 52 -5.97 -13.95 -18.68
C LEU A 52 -4.93 -14.91 -19.26
N GLY A 53 -4.04 -15.44 -18.41
CA GLY A 53 -3.02 -16.41 -18.83
C GLY A 53 -3.63 -17.72 -19.32
N GLN A 54 -4.69 -18.21 -18.67
CA GLN A 54 -5.42 -19.39 -19.11
C GLN A 54 -6.14 -19.15 -20.44
N LEU A 55 -6.85 -18.02 -20.57
CA LEU A 55 -7.52 -17.65 -21.80
C LEU A 55 -6.53 -17.50 -22.97
N GLN A 56 -5.36 -16.90 -22.72
CA GLN A 56 -4.33 -16.78 -23.75
C GLN A 56 -3.88 -18.15 -24.26
N GLN A 57 -3.67 -19.13 -23.37
CA GLN A 57 -3.28 -20.48 -23.75
C GLN A 57 -4.38 -21.20 -24.55
N GLU A 58 -5.63 -21.07 -24.10
CA GLU A 58 -6.80 -21.61 -24.80
C GLU A 58 -6.91 -21.05 -26.23
N LEU A 59 -6.84 -19.72 -26.37
CA LEU A 59 -6.93 -19.05 -27.66
C LEU A 59 -5.76 -19.39 -28.60
N ILE A 60 -4.53 -19.47 -28.07
CA ILE A 60 -3.38 -19.91 -28.87
C ILE A 60 -3.63 -21.30 -29.43
N TYR A 61 -4.09 -22.24 -28.58
CA TYR A 61 -4.43 -23.59 -29.04
C TYR A 61 -5.51 -23.56 -30.12
N GLU A 62 -6.63 -22.86 -29.90
CA GLU A 62 -7.72 -22.69 -30.88
C GLU A 62 -7.20 -22.15 -32.23
N PHE A 63 -6.36 -21.11 -32.21
CA PHE A 63 -5.81 -20.53 -33.44
C PHE A 63 -4.84 -21.46 -34.14
N THR A 64 -4.02 -22.21 -33.40
CA THR A 64 -3.02 -23.09 -34.00
C THR A 64 -3.58 -24.39 -34.56
N GLU A 65 -4.74 -24.84 -34.07
CA GLU A 65 -5.45 -26.02 -34.55
C GLU A 65 -6.40 -25.70 -35.73
N ALA A 66 -6.64 -24.42 -36.02
CA ALA A 66 -7.49 -24.02 -37.14
C ALA A 66 -6.84 -24.41 -38.48
N ASP A 67 -7.61 -24.98 -39.41
CA ASP A 67 -7.13 -25.42 -40.73
C ASP A 67 -6.41 -24.29 -41.51
N GLU A 68 -6.83 -23.05 -41.30
CA GLU A 68 -6.30 -21.86 -41.98
C GLU A 68 -4.98 -21.36 -41.37
N TRP A 69 -4.58 -21.87 -40.20
CA TRP A 69 -3.39 -21.46 -39.46
C TRP A 69 -2.12 -21.62 -40.28
N ASP A 70 -1.93 -22.77 -40.94
CA ASP A 70 -0.73 -23.03 -41.72
C ASP A 70 -0.56 -22.03 -42.88
N SER A 71 -1.68 -21.56 -43.44
CA SER A 71 -1.65 -20.57 -44.52
C SER A 71 -1.39 -19.15 -44.00
N SER A 72 -1.98 -18.78 -42.87
CA SER A 72 -1.86 -17.44 -42.27
C SER A 72 -0.50 -17.21 -41.59
N ALA A 73 0.13 -18.27 -41.09
CA ALA A 73 1.45 -18.23 -40.46
C ALA A 73 2.63 -18.23 -41.46
N LYS A 74 2.40 -18.29 -42.77
CA LYS A 74 3.47 -18.13 -43.77
C LYS A 74 3.77 -16.65 -43.97
N ASP A 75 5.04 -16.29 -43.88
CA ASP A 75 5.48 -14.93 -44.13
C ASP A 75 5.24 -14.60 -45.61
N PRO A 76 4.45 -13.57 -45.94
CA PRO A 76 4.14 -13.21 -47.31
C PRO A 76 5.37 -12.81 -48.14
N ARG A 77 6.50 -12.50 -47.50
CA ARG A 77 7.76 -12.13 -48.17
C ARG A 77 8.56 -13.34 -48.63
N THR A 78 8.58 -14.39 -47.82
CA THR A 78 9.40 -15.59 -48.08
C THR A 78 8.56 -16.77 -48.56
N GLY A 79 7.26 -16.77 -48.31
CA GLY A 79 6.36 -17.91 -48.52
C GLY A 79 6.56 -19.04 -47.52
N GLU A 80 7.50 -18.89 -46.59
CA GLU A 80 7.87 -19.88 -45.59
C GLU A 80 7.35 -19.49 -44.20
N ARG A 81 7.27 -20.48 -43.32
CA ARG A 81 6.85 -20.28 -41.94
C ARG A 81 8.07 -19.85 -41.12
N THR A 82 8.09 -18.60 -40.67
CA THR A 82 9.09 -18.10 -39.73
C THR A 82 8.47 -17.98 -38.35
N GLN A 83 9.27 -18.23 -37.31
CA GLN A 83 8.80 -18.13 -35.93
C GLN A 83 8.32 -16.69 -35.64
N ASP A 84 9.12 -15.69 -36.00
CA ASP A 84 8.80 -14.27 -35.79
C ASP A 84 7.47 -13.87 -36.44
N TRP A 85 7.21 -14.32 -37.68
CA TRP A 85 5.94 -14.02 -38.35
C TRP A 85 4.77 -14.76 -37.68
N GLY A 86 4.94 -16.03 -37.32
CA GLY A 86 3.95 -16.80 -36.59
C GLY A 86 3.54 -16.12 -35.28
N ASP A 87 4.53 -15.64 -34.50
CA ASP A 87 4.29 -14.93 -33.24
C ASP A 87 3.53 -13.61 -33.49
N MET A 88 3.88 -12.85 -34.54
CA MET A 88 3.15 -11.64 -34.92
C MET A 88 1.69 -11.91 -35.33
N VAL A 89 1.44 -12.99 -36.09
CA VAL A 89 0.08 -13.37 -36.48
C VAL A 89 -0.72 -13.81 -35.25
N LEU A 90 -0.16 -14.62 -34.36
CA LEU A 90 -0.81 -15.02 -33.11
C LEU A 90 -1.13 -13.81 -32.23
N GLU A 91 -0.19 -12.89 -32.05
CA GLU A 91 -0.44 -11.69 -31.25
C GLU A 91 -1.58 -10.87 -31.86
N ARG A 92 -1.62 -10.73 -33.19
CA ARG A 92 -2.70 -10.03 -33.88
C ARG A 92 -4.05 -10.73 -33.68
N LEU A 93 -4.10 -12.06 -33.81
CA LEU A 93 -5.33 -12.84 -33.62
C LEU A 93 -5.83 -12.72 -32.19
N LEU A 94 -4.94 -12.89 -31.20
CA LEU A 94 -5.25 -12.70 -29.77
C LEU A 94 -5.83 -11.31 -29.52
N ARG A 95 -5.16 -10.25 -29.99
CA ARG A 95 -5.65 -8.87 -29.80
C ARG A 95 -6.95 -8.55 -30.54
N SER A 96 -7.29 -9.32 -31.57
CA SER A 96 -8.53 -9.18 -32.33
C SER A 96 -9.68 -9.98 -31.71
N ASP A 97 -9.39 -10.94 -30.83
CA ASP A 97 -10.40 -11.73 -30.13
C ASP A 97 -11.09 -10.88 -29.05
N PRO A 98 -12.44 -10.79 -29.06
CA PRO A 98 -13.18 -9.95 -28.12
C PRO A 98 -13.11 -10.46 -26.67
N ARG A 99 -12.95 -11.78 -26.44
CA ARG A 99 -12.79 -12.35 -25.09
C ARG A 99 -11.46 -11.89 -24.51
N PHE A 100 -10.39 -11.95 -25.30
CA PHE A 100 -9.06 -11.50 -24.88
C PHE A 100 -9.02 -9.99 -24.64
N ALA A 101 -9.66 -9.20 -25.52
CA ALA A 101 -9.76 -7.75 -25.34
C ALA A 101 -10.52 -7.36 -24.06
N ASP A 102 -11.63 -8.04 -23.76
CA ASP A 102 -12.38 -7.84 -22.51
C ASP A 102 -11.54 -8.22 -21.27
N ALA A 103 -10.85 -9.36 -21.32
CA ALA A 103 -9.97 -9.82 -20.24
C ALA A 103 -8.81 -8.83 -19.98
N LEU A 104 -8.19 -8.29 -21.03
CA LEU A 104 -7.19 -7.22 -20.91
C LEU A 104 -7.79 -5.94 -20.30
N GLY A 105 -9.02 -5.58 -20.66
CA GLY A 105 -9.74 -4.46 -20.05
C GLY A 105 -9.89 -4.63 -18.54
N LYS A 106 -10.32 -5.83 -18.10
CA LYS A 106 -10.41 -6.19 -16.67
C LYS A 106 -9.06 -6.14 -15.97
N LEU A 107 -7.99 -6.64 -16.62
CA LEU A 107 -6.64 -6.56 -16.08
C LEU A 107 -6.25 -5.11 -15.77
N TYR A 108 -6.40 -4.19 -16.74
CA TYR A 108 -6.05 -2.79 -16.53
C TYR A 108 -6.88 -2.13 -15.43
N GLN A 109 -8.17 -2.46 -15.35
CA GLN A 109 -9.05 -1.94 -14.30
C GLN A 109 -8.65 -2.45 -12.92
N SER A 110 -8.28 -3.73 -12.81
CA SER A 110 -7.80 -4.35 -11.57
C SER A 110 -6.43 -3.78 -11.16
N GLN A 111 -5.52 -3.54 -12.12
CA GLN A 111 -4.24 -2.88 -11.88
C GLN A 111 -4.43 -1.47 -11.32
N GLY A 112 -5.32 -0.66 -11.91
CA GLY A 112 -5.66 0.66 -11.40
C GLY A 112 -6.17 0.60 -9.95
N THR A 113 -7.11 -0.31 -9.68
CA THR A 113 -7.66 -0.53 -8.34
C THR A 113 -6.59 -0.94 -7.32
N ALA A 114 -5.67 -1.84 -7.69
CA ALA A 114 -4.58 -2.28 -6.84
C ALA A 114 -3.58 -1.14 -6.56
N ILE A 115 -3.26 -0.32 -7.56
CA ILE A 115 -2.39 0.85 -7.40
C ILE A 115 -3.01 1.86 -6.43
N ASP A 116 -4.30 2.19 -6.61
CA ASP A 116 -5.01 3.13 -5.74
C ASP A 116 -5.09 2.61 -4.31
N ALA A 117 -5.45 1.34 -4.12
CA ALA A 117 -5.53 0.71 -2.81
C ALA A 117 -4.16 0.69 -2.11
N LYS A 118 -3.08 0.43 -2.85
CA LYS A 118 -1.71 0.50 -2.34
C LYS A 118 -1.33 1.92 -1.94
N GLY A 119 -1.67 2.93 -2.75
CA GLY A 119 -1.46 4.33 -2.43
C GLY A 119 -2.12 4.73 -1.10
N ILE A 120 -3.41 4.41 -0.96
CA ILE A 120 -4.18 4.68 0.28
C ILE A 120 -3.57 3.95 1.49
N ALA A 121 -3.15 2.69 1.32
CA ALA A 121 -2.50 1.93 2.39
C ALA A 121 -1.18 2.57 2.83
N MET A 122 -0.36 3.03 1.88
CA MET A 122 0.90 3.72 2.17
C MET A 122 0.68 5.06 2.87
N GLU A 123 -0.31 5.84 2.45
CA GLU A 123 -0.67 7.10 3.12
C GLU A 123 -1.14 6.87 4.56
N ALA A 124 -1.99 5.86 4.77
CA ALA A 124 -2.46 5.50 6.10
C ALA A 124 -1.30 5.03 7.01
N GLN A 125 -0.37 4.23 6.47
CA GLN A 125 0.83 3.80 7.18
C GLN A 125 1.73 4.99 7.54
N ALA A 126 1.96 5.93 6.61
CA ALA A 126 2.74 7.14 6.86
C ALA A 126 2.09 8.03 7.94
N ALA A 127 0.76 8.18 7.91
CA ALA A 127 0.02 8.92 8.92
C ALA A 127 0.14 8.28 10.32
N THR A 128 0.08 6.94 10.40
CA THR A 128 0.33 6.23 11.66
C THR A 128 1.76 6.43 12.15
N ALA A 129 2.76 6.30 11.26
CA ALA A 129 4.18 6.48 11.61
C ALA A 129 4.46 7.89 12.17
N ASN A 130 3.93 8.94 11.52
CA ASN A 130 4.04 10.32 12.00
C ASN A 130 3.46 10.51 13.41
N LEU A 131 2.35 9.83 13.73
CA LEU A 131 1.75 9.89 15.07
C LEU A 131 2.57 9.13 16.12
N TYR A 132 3.24 8.04 15.73
CA TYR A 132 4.20 7.36 16.61
C TYR A 132 5.39 8.26 16.93
N ASP A 133 5.98 8.92 15.94
CA ASP A 133 7.11 9.82 16.14
C ASP A 133 6.72 10.99 17.06
N LYS A 134 5.55 11.59 16.80
CA LYS A 134 4.99 12.64 17.67
C LYS A 134 4.80 12.16 19.10
N LEU A 135 4.26 10.95 19.29
CA LEU A 135 4.06 10.38 20.63
C LEU A 135 5.40 10.09 21.32
N SER A 136 6.40 9.63 20.58
CA SER A 136 7.76 9.37 21.07
C SER A 136 8.41 10.65 21.60
N ILE A 137 8.37 11.73 20.79
CA ILE A 137 8.88 13.06 21.17
C ILE A 137 8.15 13.59 22.41
N GLN A 138 6.82 13.48 22.45
CA GLN A 138 6.03 13.92 23.61
C GLN A 138 6.38 13.14 24.88
N ARG A 139 6.63 11.84 24.79
CA ARG A 139 7.06 11.01 25.93
C ARG A 139 8.46 11.39 26.41
N ALA A 140 9.39 11.63 25.49
CA ALA A 140 10.73 12.11 25.82
C ALA A 140 10.68 13.46 26.55
N ASN A 141 9.88 14.41 26.05
CA ASN A 141 9.69 15.71 26.69
C ASN A 141 9.05 15.58 28.08
N ALA A 142 8.03 14.72 28.23
CA ALA A 142 7.41 14.45 29.52
C ALA A 142 8.43 13.90 30.54
N SER A 143 9.28 12.98 30.11
CA SER A 143 10.34 12.39 30.94
C SER A 143 11.39 13.44 31.36
N LEU A 144 11.81 14.31 30.44
CA LEU A 144 12.73 15.41 30.73
C LEU A 144 12.14 16.38 31.75
N VAL A 145 10.90 16.84 31.53
CA VAL A 145 10.22 17.74 32.46
C VAL A 145 10.07 17.10 33.83
N SER A 146 9.64 15.82 33.91
CA SER A 146 9.54 15.11 35.18
C SER A 146 10.89 15.00 35.91
N SER A 147 11.98 14.74 35.17
CA SER A 147 13.33 14.65 35.75
C SER A 147 13.81 16.00 36.28
N LEU A 148 13.60 17.09 35.53
CA LEU A 148 13.92 18.45 35.96
C LEU A 148 13.13 18.87 37.20
N LEU A 149 11.85 18.50 37.27
CA LEU A 149 11.00 18.78 38.42
C LEU A 149 11.45 18.01 39.67
N ARG A 150 11.80 16.72 39.53
CA ARG A 150 12.38 15.94 40.64
C ARG A 150 13.68 16.54 41.13
N PHE A 151 14.57 16.92 40.22
CA PHE A 151 15.83 17.57 40.56
C PHE A 151 15.61 18.90 41.30
N ALA A 152 14.72 19.74 40.80
CA ALA A 152 14.40 21.02 41.45
C ALA A 152 13.81 20.83 42.86
N ALA A 153 12.98 19.78 43.06
CA ALA A 153 12.43 19.44 44.36
C ALA A 153 13.51 18.98 45.35
N THR A 154 14.44 18.12 44.94
CA THR A 154 15.55 17.67 45.80
C THR A 154 16.49 18.82 46.19
N THR A 155 16.78 19.74 45.26
CA THR A 155 17.64 20.91 45.55
C THR A 155 16.96 21.97 46.42
N ALA A 156 15.62 21.96 46.51
CA ALA A 156 14.88 22.88 47.36
C ALA A 156 14.76 22.34 48.80
N ASP A 157 14.68 21.02 48.96
CA ASP A 157 14.64 20.34 50.27
C ASP A 157 15.98 20.45 51.02
N ASP A 158 17.11 20.36 50.30
CA ASP A 158 18.47 20.53 50.87
C ASP A 158 18.79 21.99 51.29
N GLY A 159 17.94 22.96 50.93
CA GLY A 159 18.15 24.39 51.20
C GLY A 159 17.49 24.92 52.48
N ASP A 160 16.61 24.14 53.11
CA ASP A 160 15.84 24.54 54.31
C ASP A 160 16.45 24.01 55.62
N GLU A 161 17.59 23.29 55.57
CA GLU A 161 18.32 22.78 56.76
C GLU A 161 19.47 23.71 57.25
N SER A 162 19.53 24.98 56.83
CA SER A 162 20.61 25.94 57.20
C SER A 162 20.18 27.02 58.20
#